data_AF-A0A7W0DIL9-F1
#
_entry.id   AF-A0A7W0DIL9-F1
#
_cell.length_a   1.000
_cell.length_b   1.000
_cell.length_c   1.000
_cell.angle_alpha   90.00
_cell.angle_beta   90.00
_cell.angle_gamma   90.00
#
_symmetry.space_group_name_H-M   'P 1'
#
loop_
_entity.id
_entity.type
_entity.pdbx_description
1 polymer ?
#
loop_
_entity_poly.entity_id
_entity_poly.type
_entity_poly.pdbx_seq_one_letter_code
_entity_poly.pdbx_strand_id
1 'polypeptide(L)'
;MSTPAGTERPARRRPVLVAYCVLAAVGGAFFLGSFAYPWTNPEDGTIGAGALPRVAGLLMFVLSLALIRQETGTGSVLEGDGHVAETAEHTPEEARRIRAKLLVVTLTMAATALLIPVLGMLPALTVMTLFLTAVVERLPLPRAAAVSAGVFGVSYLLFIVVLQVPLPFGLFDATTWSVL
;
A
#
# COMPACT_ATOMS: atom_id res chain seq x y z
N MET A 1 38.57 3.05 40.45
CA MET A 1 38.78 3.93 39.28
C MET A 1 37.93 3.36 38.16
N SER A 2 36.72 3.89 37.99
CA SER A 2 35.69 3.39 37.09
C SER A 2 35.84 4.04 35.71
N THR A 3 36.12 3.24 34.69
CA THR A 3 36.17 3.66 33.29
C THR A 3 34.78 4.06 32.81
N PRO A 4 34.56 5.26 32.23
CA PRO A 4 33.27 5.62 31.68
C PRO A 4 33.01 4.83 30.39
N ALA A 5 31.79 4.33 30.26
CA ALA A 5 31.29 3.56 29.14
C ALA A 5 31.53 4.29 27.81
N GLY A 6 32.14 3.60 26.86
CA GLY A 6 32.22 4.06 25.48
C GLY A 6 30.80 4.29 24.94
N THR A 7 30.52 5.54 24.59
CA THR A 7 29.31 5.93 23.86
C THR A 7 29.50 5.47 22.42
N GLU A 8 29.22 4.19 22.16
CA GLU A 8 29.08 3.70 20.80
C GLU A 8 27.91 4.45 20.16
N ARG A 9 28.21 5.30 19.16
CA ARG A 9 27.19 5.93 18.34
C ARG A 9 26.35 4.82 17.70
N PRO A 10 25.01 4.83 17.82
CA PRO A 10 24.17 3.80 17.24
C PRO A 10 24.45 3.72 15.73
N ALA A 11 24.80 2.52 15.26
CA ALA A 11 25.14 2.29 13.87
C ALA A 11 23.94 2.64 12.98
N ARG A 12 24.13 3.58 12.05
CA ARG A 12 23.12 4.04 11.09
C ARG A 12 22.45 2.83 10.42
N ARG A 13 21.15 2.63 10.67
CA ARG A 13 20.40 1.49 10.13
C ARG A 13 20.08 1.73 8.66
N ARG A 14 21.01 1.32 7.78
CA ARG A 14 20.85 1.35 6.31
C ARG A 14 19.45 0.94 5.81
N PRO A 15 18.80 -0.15 6.28
CA PRO A 15 17.47 -0.52 5.79
C PRO A 15 16.37 0.50 6.14
N VAL A 16 16.43 1.14 7.31
CA VAL A 16 15.44 2.16 7.72
C VAL A 16 15.56 3.40 6.84
N LEU A 17 16.79 3.83 6.59
CA LEU A 17 17.05 4.97 5.72
C LEU A 17 16.60 4.69 4.27
N VAL A 18 16.84 3.47 3.77
CA VAL A 18 16.32 3.03 2.46
C VAL A 18 14.80 3.10 2.42
N ALA A 19 14.10 2.63 3.45
CA ALA A 19 12.65 2.69 3.51
C ALA A 19 12.13 4.14 3.45
N TYR A 20 12.72 5.07 4.21
CA TYR A 20 12.34 6.48 4.13
C TYR A 20 12.66 7.13 2.79
N CYS A 21 13.77 6.77 2.16
CA CYS A 21 14.09 7.24 0.81
C CYS A 21 13.07 6.74 -0.22
N VAL A 22 12.66 5.48 -0.14
CA VAL A 22 11.60 4.93 -1.00
C VAL A 22 10.28 5.66 -0.75
N LEU A 23 9.91 5.88 0.52
CA LEU A 23 8.69 6.58 0.90
C LEU A 23 8.68 8.03 0.39
N ALA A 24 9.82 8.73 0.50
CA ALA A 24 10.00 10.06 -0.07
C ALA A 24 9.86 10.04 -1.59
N ALA A 25 10.50 9.09 -2.29
CA ALA A 25 10.39 8.97 -3.73
C ALA A 25 8.94 8.74 -4.19
N VAL A 26 8.20 7.85 -3.50
CA VAL A 26 6.77 7.59 -3.78
C VAL A 26 5.92 8.82 -3.50
N GLY A 27 6.07 9.47 -2.35
CA GLY A 27 5.34 10.70 -2.02
C GLY A 27 5.59 11.82 -3.02
N GLY A 28 6.87 12.02 -3.40
CA GLY A 28 7.27 12.97 -4.43
C GLY A 28 6.68 12.65 -5.80
N ALA A 29 6.67 11.38 -6.21
CA ALA A 29 6.07 10.94 -7.48
C ALA A 29 4.56 11.22 -7.51
N PHE A 30 3.84 10.91 -6.43
CA PHE A 30 2.40 11.22 -6.31
C PHE A 30 2.15 12.72 -6.34
N PHE A 31 2.94 13.50 -5.59
CA PHE A 31 2.83 14.96 -5.59
C PHE A 31 3.08 15.54 -6.98
N LEU A 32 4.12 15.11 -7.69
CA LEU A 32 4.42 15.61 -9.03
C LEU A 32 3.38 15.15 -10.06
N GLY A 33 2.97 13.88 -10.04
CA GLY A 33 2.00 13.33 -10.97
C GLY A 33 0.61 13.96 -10.84
N SER A 34 0.26 14.41 -9.63
CA SER A 34 -1.03 15.04 -9.36
C SER A 34 -1.25 16.38 -10.09
N PHE A 35 -0.20 17.05 -10.58
CA PHE A 35 -0.33 18.30 -11.35
C PHE A 35 -0.93 18.07 -12.74
N ALA A 36 -0.95 16.82 -13.23
CA ALA A 36 -1.67 16.45 -14.44
C ALA A 36 -3.20 16.55 -14.30
N TYR A 37 -3.72 16.60 -13.07
CA TYR A 37 -5.14 16.68 -12.77
C TYR A 37 -5.50 18.09 -12.27
N PRO A 38 -6.75 18.57 -12.38
CA PRO A 38 -7.13 19.87 -11.83
C PRO A 38 -7.23 19.84 -10.29
N TRP A 39 -6.89 20.97 -9.63
CA TRP A 39 -7.08 21.14 -8.17
C TRP A 39 -8.56 21.23 -7.80
N THR A 40 -9.33 21.93 -8.62
CA THR A 40 -10.75 22.21 -8.47
C THR A 40 -11.43 21.97 -9.80
N ASN A 41 -12.64 21.43 -9.76
CA ASN A 41 -13.43 21.25 -10.97
C ASN A 41 -13.91 22.62 -11.48
N PRO A 42 -13.64 22.98 -12.74
CA PRO A 42 -14.03 24.29 -13.29
C PRO A 42 -15.54 24.51 -13.31
N GLU A 43 -16.33 23.44 -13.39
CA GLU A 43 -17.78 23.50 -13.58
C GLU A 43 -18.53 23.79 -12.27
N ASP A 44 -18.13 23.14 -11.17
CA ASP A 44 -18.89 23.18 -9.90
C ASP A 44 -18.11 23.81 -8.73
N GLY A 45 -16.84 24.20 -8.94
CA GLY A 45 -15.96 24.72 -7.88
C GLY A 45 -15.58 23.70 -6.80
N THR A 46 -15.98 22.44 -6.97
CA THR A 46 -15.71 21.34 -6.04
C THR A 46 -14.23 20.92 -6.06
N ILE A 47 -13.79 20.21 -5.02
CA ILE A 47 -12.43 19.68 -4.91
C ILE A 47 -12.20 18.69 -6.06
N GLY A 48 -11.19 18.98 -6.89
CA GLY A 48 -10.85 18.18 -8.06
C GLY A 48 -10.00 16.96 -7.73
N ALA A 49 -9.89 16.05 -8.69
CA ALA A 49 -9.18 14.77 -8.55
C ALA A 49 -7.69 14.93 -8.19
N GLY A 50 -7.07 16.08 -8.48
CA GLY A 50 -5.68 16.36 -8.16
C GLY A 50 -5.42 16.75 -6.70
N ALA A 51 -6.44 17.18 -5.95
CA ALA A 51 -6.22 17.73 -4.61
C ALA A 51 -5.76 16.69 -3.59
N LEU A 52 -6.43 15.53 -3.54
CA LEU A 52 -6.10 14.45 -2.61
C LEU A 52 -4.68 13.91 -2.85
N PRO A 53 -4.29 13.50 -4.08
CA PRO A 53 -2.92 13.05 -4.35
C PRO A 53 -1.86 14.11 -4.06
N ARG A 54 -2.15 15.41 -4.27
CA ARG A 54 -1.23 16.50 -3.89
C ARG A 54 -0.97 16.55 -2.42
N VAL A 55 -2.03 16.68 -1.63
CA VAL A 55 -1.89 16.88 -0.18
C VAL A 55 -1.28 15.63 0.45
N ALA A 56 -1.76 14.44 0.09
CA ALA A 56 -1.22 13.18 0.57
C ALA A 56 0.24 12.99 0.15
N GLY A 57 0.57 13.20 -1.13
CA GLY A 57 1.93 13.06 -1.65
C GLY A 57 2.90 14.06 -1.01
N LEU A 58 2.48 15.31 -0.84
CA LEU A 58 3.28 16.36 -0.18
C LEU A 58 3.54 16.01 1.29
N LEU A 59 2.50 15.66 2.05
CA LEU A 59 2.64 15.27 3.45
C LEU A 59 3.56 14.06 3.59
N MET A 60 3.34 13.03 2.78
CA MET A 60 4.17 11.83 2.76
C MET A 60 5.64 12.16 2.44
N PHE A 61 5.89 13.03 1.46
CA PHE A 61 7.24 13.47 1.10
C PHE A 61 7.91 14.25 2.25
N VAL A 62 7.23 15.25 2.80
CA VAL A 62 7.76 16.10 3.88
C VAL A 62 8.04 15.28 5.13
N LEU A 63 7.11 14.40 5.53
CA LEU A 63 7.30 13.52 6.68
C LEU A 63 8.47 12.56 6.45
N SER A 64 8.60 12.00 5.24
CA SER A 64 9.73 11.13 4.90
C SER A 64 11.07 11.87 4.96
N LEU A 65 11.13 13.12 4.49
CA LEU A 65 12.33 13.96 4.62
C LEU A 65 12.63 14.31 6.08
N ALA A 66 11.61 14.59 6.89
CA ALA A 66 11.76 14.83 8.32
C ALA A 66 12.35 13.59 9.01
N LEU A 67 11.85 12.40 8.69
CA LEU A 67 12.37 11.12 9.20
C LEU A 67 13.82 10.86 8.76
N ILE A 68 14.18 11.13 7.50
CA ILE A 68 15.57 11.04 7.03
C ILE A 68 16.46 12.03 7.80
N ARG A 69 16.01 13.27 7.98
CA ARG A 69 16.77 14.29 8.71
C ARG A 69 16.96 13.90 10.18
N GLN A 70 15.94 13.34 10.81
CA GLN A 70 15.98 12.90 12.20
C GLN A 70 16.90 11.68 12.38
N GLU A 71 16.78 10.67 11.51
CA GLU A 71 17.65 9.48 11.50
C GLU A 71 19.12 9.85 11.28
N THR A 72 19.39 10.88 10.47
CA THR A 72 20.77 11.33 10.17
C THR A 72 21.36 12.27 11.21
N GLY A 73 20.54 13.02 11.95
CA GLY A 73 20.98 14.06 12.89
C GLY A 73 20.88 13.69 14.38
N THR A 74 19.82 13.01 14.80
CA THR A 74 19.45 12.86 16.22
C THR A 74 19.52 11.41 16.72
N GLY A 75 19.64 10.43 15.82
CA GLY A 75 19.48 9.02 16.15
C GLY A 75 18.02 8.56 16.00
N SER A 76 17.81 7.25 15.89
CA SER A 76 16.60 6.63 15.37
C SER A 76 15.35 6.93 16.21
N VAL A 77 14.28 7.43 15.57
CA VAL A 77 12.94 7.59 16.18
C VAL A 77 12.34 6.24 16.56
N LEU A 78 12.67 5.20 15.78
CA LEU A 78 12.23 3.83 16.02
C LEU A 78 13.00 3.13 17.14
N GLU A 79 13.98 3.78 17.78
CA GLU A 79 14.71 3.21 18.92
C GLU A 79 13.77 2.98 20.13
N GLY A 80 12.65 3.71 20.20
CA GLY A 80 11.62 3.54 21.23
C GLY A 80 10.41 2.68 20.85
N ASP A 81 10.17 2.42 19.55
CA ASP A 81 8.95 1.75 19.06
C ASP A 81 9.22 0.33 18.52
N GLY A 82 10.48 -0.02 18.27
CA GLY A 82 10.89 -1.34 17.78
C GLY A 82 11.08 -2.40 18.87
N HIS A 83 11.02 -2.03 20.16
CA HIS A 83 11.31 -2.94 21.26
C HIS A 83 10.08 -3.64 21.87
N VAL A 84 8.94 -3.61 21.17
CA VAL A 84 7.75 -4.40 21.54
C VAL A 84 7.53 -5.63 20.64
N ALA A 85 8.41 -5.92 19.66
CA ALA A 85 8.28 -7.17 18.88
C ALA A 85 9.56 -7.80 18.28
N GLU A 86 10.78 -7.32 18.57
CA GLU A 86 12.01 -7.95 18.03
C GLU A 86 12.83 -8.78 19.05
N THR A 87 12.40 -8.88 20.31
CA THR A 87 13.10 -9.70 21.33
C THR A 87 12.31 -10.93 21.78
N ALA A 88 11.24 -11.30 21.06
CA ALA A 88 10.78 -12.69 21.08
C ALA A 88 11.58 -13.41 19.98
N GLU A 89 12.40 -14.39 20.38
CA GLU A 89 13.32 -15.18 19.55
C GLU A 89 12.69 -15.72 18.26
N HIS A 90 12.61 -14.93 17.20
CA HIS A 90 12.31 -15.44 15.88
C HIS A 90 13.56 -16.12 15.34
N THR A 91 13.47 -17.42 15.11
CA THR A 91 14.52 -18.16 14.40
C THR A 91 14.76 -17.51 13.03
N PRO A 92 15.99 -17.55 12.48
CA PRO A 92 16.29 -16.97 11.18
C PRO A 92 15.41 -17.51 10.04
N GLU A 93 14.81 -18.69 10.24
CA GLU A 93 13.84 -19.29 9.32
C GLU A 93 12.46 -18.62 9.39
N GLU A 94 11.96 -18.30 10.59
CA GLU A 94 10.70 -17.57 10.77
C GLU A 94 10.75 -16.18 10.16
N ALA A 95 11.84 -15.45 10.39
CA ALA A 95 12.04 -14.13 9.80
C ALA A 95 12.03 -14.18 8.26
N ARG A 96 12.62 -15.23 7.65
CA ARG A 96 12.57 -15.44 6.18
C ARG A 96 11.16 -15.72 5.70
N ARG A 97 10.39 -16.54 6.42
CA ARG A 97 8.99 -16.84 6.08
C ARG A 97 8.11 -15.60 6.16
N ILE A 98 8.27 -14.78 7.22
CA ILE A 98 7.53 -13.53 7.38
C ILE A 98 7.86 -12.57 6.23
N ARG A 99 9.15 -12.39 5.91
CA ARG A 99 9.58 -11.54 4.77
C ARG A 99 9.03 -12.04 3.45
N ALA A 100 9.08 -13.34 3.19
CA ALA A 100 8.53 -13.92 1.97
C ALA A 100 7.01 -13.71 1.88
N LYS A 101 6.28 -13.89 2.99
CA LYS A 101 4.84 -13.64 3.05
C LYS A 101 4.51 -12.17 2.76
N LEU A 102 5.22 -11.25 3.39
CA LEU A 102 5.06 -9.81 3.13
C LEU A 102 5.35 -9.46 1.67
N LEU A 103 6.45 -9.97 1.10
CA LEU A 103 6.79 -9.77 -0.30
C LEU A 103 5.71 -10.29 -1.24
N VAL A 104 5.15 -11.49 -0.98
CA VAL A 104 4.05 -12.04 -1.77
C VAL A 104 2.84 -11.13 -1.69
N VAL A 105 2.41 -10.70 -0.49
CA VAL A 105 1.26 -9.81 -0.32
C VAL A 105 1.47 -8.49 -1.07
N THR A 106 2.63 -7.85 -0.91
CA THR A 106 2.96 -6.60 -1.61
C THR A 106 2.93 -6.79 -3.13
N LEU A 107 3.51 -7.88 -3.64
CA LEU A 107 3.52 -8.18 -5.06
C LEU A 107 2.11 -8.45 -5.59
N THR A 108 1.28 -9.20 -4.84
CA THR A 108 -0.12 -9.44 -5.20
C THR A 108 -0.91 -8.15 -5.26
N MET A 109 -0.74 -7.23 -4.30
CA MET A 109 -1.41 -5.92 -4.31
C MET A 109 -0.99 -5.09 -5.53
N ALA A 110 0.32 -5.03 -5.82
CA ALA A 110 0.84 -4.31 -6.99
C ALA A 110 0.33 -4.92 -8.31
N ALA A 111 0.36 -6.25 -8.43
CA ALA A 111 -0.18 -6.95 -9.59
C ALA A 111 -1.68 -6.67 -9.74
N THR A 112 -2.45 -6.71 -8.66
CA THR A 112 -3.88 -6.41 -8.67
C THR A 112 -4.15 -5.00 -9.18
N ALA A 113 -3.38 -4.01 -8.72
CA ALA A 113 -3.51 -2.63 -9.20
C ALA A 113 -3.31 -2.52 -10.73
N LEU A 114 -2.37 -3.29 -11.28
CA LEU A 114 -2.13 -3.38 -12.73
C LEU A 114 -3.23 -4.16 -13.48
N LEU A 115 -3.95 -5.05 -12.81
CA LEU A 115 -5.08 -5.79 -13.37
C LEU A 115 -6.37 -4.97 -13.41
N ILE A 116 -6.53 -3.94 -12.56
CA ILE A 116 -7.76 -3.12 -12.48
C ILE A 116 -8.15 -2.51 -13.85
N PRO A 117 -7.25 -1.91 -14.65
CA PRO A 117 -7.63 -1.37 -15.96
C PRO A 117 -8.13 -2.43 -16.94
N VAL A 118 -7.71 -3.69 -16.77
CA VAL A 118 -8.02 -4.81 -17.67
C VAL A 118 -9.29 -5.53 -17.24
N LEU A 119 -9.34 -5.99 -15.99
CA LEU A 119 -10.47 -6.76 -15.48
C LEU A 119 -11.59 -5.88 -14.93
N GLY A 120 -11.30 -4.63 -14.60
CA GLY A 120 -12.16 -3.82 -13.77
C GLY A 120 -11.94 -4.04 -12.27
N MET A 121 -12.45 -3.12 -11.45
CA MET A 121 -12.12 -3.05 -10.03
C MET A 121 -12.66 -4.26 -9.25
N LEU A 122 -13.95 -4.59 -9.38
CA LEU A 122 -14.57 -5.67 -8.62
C LEU A 122 -13.91 -7.03 -8.87
N PRO A 123 -13.80 -7.54 -10.11
CA PRO A 123 -13.19 -8.84 -10.35
C PRO A 123 -11.69 -8.86 -10.01
N ALA A 124 -10.95 -7.76 -10.21
CA ALA A 124 -9.55 -7.68 -9.78
C ALA A 124 -9.41 -7.85 -8.26
N LEU A 125 -10.23 -7.15 -7.48
CA LEU A 125 -10.25 -7.29 -6.02
C LEU A 125 -10.69 -8.68 -5.58
N THR A 126 -11.67 -9.29 -6.25
CA THR A 126 -12.11 -10.66 -5.94
C THR A 126 -11.01 -11.68 -6.19
N VAL A 127 -10.29 -11.57 -7.30
CA VAL A 127 -9.13 -12.43 -7.61
C VAL A 127 -8.03 -12.24 -6.57
N MET A 128 -7.75 -10.98 -6.18
CA MET A 128 -6.79 -10.69 -5.12
C MET A 128 -7.21 -11.34 -3.80
N THR A 129 -8.46 -11.17 -3.37
CA THR A 129 -8.99 -11.78 -2.15
C THR A 129 -8.90 -13.29 -2.19
N LEU A 130 -9.31 -13.91 -3.31
CA LEU A 130 -9.21 -15.35 -3.50
C LEU A 130 -7.76 -15.84 -3.43
N PHE A 131 -6.83 -15.14 -4.08
CA PHE A 131 -5.41 -15.47 -4.03
C PHE A 131 -4.86 -15.36 -2.60
N LEU A 132 -5.16 -14.27 -1.90
CA LEU A 132 -4.70 -14.08 -0.52
C LEU A 132 -5.28 -15.15 0.41
N THR A 133 -6.58 -15.43 0.35
CA THR A 133 -7.19 -16.46 1.21
C THR A 133 -6.72 -17.88 0.86
N ALA A 134 -6.63 -18.23 -0.42
CA ALA A 134 -6.24 -19.59 -0.84
C ALA A 134 -4.72 -19.84 -0.72
N VAL A 135 -3.88 -18.87 -1.07
CA VAL A 135 -2.42 -19.05 -1.15
C VAL A 135 -1.70 -18.52 0.09
N VAL A 136 -2.04 -17.31 0.55
CA VAL A 136 -1.34 -16.65 1.66
C VAL A 136 -1.87 -17.12 3.02
N GLU A 137 -3.19 -17.27 3.16
CA GLU A 137 -3.83 -17.79 4.36
C GLU A 137 -3.99 -19.32 4.33
N ARG A 138 -3.79 -19.94 3.16
CA ARG A 138 -3.87 -21.39 2.95
C ARG A 138 -5.22 -22.00 3.36
N LEU A 139 -6.31 -21.26 3.18
CA LEU A 139 -7.66 -21.76 3.38
C LEU A 139 -8.02 -22.78 2.29
N PRO A 140 -8.82 -23.82 2.60
CA PRO A 140 -9.28 -24.76 1.58
C PRO A 140 -10.07 -24.00 0.51
N LEU A 141 -9.82 -24.32 -0.76
CA LEU A 141 -10.39 -23.64 -1.93
C LEU A 141 -11.90 -23.35 -1.85
N PRO A 142 -12.79 -24.26 -1.36
CA PRO A 142 -14.21 -23.93 -1.25
C PRO A 142 -14.50 -22.80 -0.25
N ARG A 143 -13.74 -22.71 0.86
CA ARG A 143 -13.89 -21.61 1.83
C ARG A 143 -13.34 -20.31 1.27
N ALA A 144 -12.18 -20.36 0.62
CA ALA A 144 -11.61 -19.19 -0.04
C ALA A 144 -12.56 -18.65 -1.13
N ALA A 145 -13.13 -19.54 -1.95
CA ALA A 145 -14.13 -19.20 -2.96
C ALA A 145 -15.40 -18.60 -2.35
N ALA A 146 -15.91 -19.17 -1.25
CA ALA A 146 -17.06 -18.63 -0.54
C ALA A 146 -16.79 -17.23 0.02
N VAL A 147 -15.62 -16.99 0.62
CA VAL A 147 -15.22 -15.67 1.11
C VAL A 147 -15.09 -14.68 -0.04
N SER A 148 -14.39 -15.04 -1.12
CA SER A 148 -14.23 -14.15 -2.28
C SER A 148 -15.56 -13.84 -2.96
N ALA A 149 -16.46 -14.82 -3.08
CA ALA A 149 -17.81 -14.62 -3.60
C ALA A 149 -18.64 -13.70 -2.70
N GLY A 150 -18.52 -13.85 -1.38
CA GLY A 150 -19.14 -12.94 -0.41
C GLY A 150 -18.63 -11.51 -0.54
N VAL A 151 -17.31 -11.31 -0.63
CA VAL A 151 -16.70 -9.99 -0.85
C VAL A 151 -17.17 -9.38 -2.17
N PHE A 152 -17.22 -10.17 -3.25
CA PHE A 152 -17.76 -9.70 -4.54
C PHE A 152 -19.21 -9.27 -4.41
N GLY A 153 -20.08 -10.11 -3.83
CA GLY A 153 -21.50 -9.83 -3.70
C GLY A 153 -21.80 -8.59 -2.85
N VAL A 154 -21.12 -8.45 -1.70
CA VAL A 154 -21.25 -7.27 -0.83
C VAL A 154 -20.74 -6.02 -1.54
N SER A 155 -19.59 -6.09 -2.21
CA SER A 155 -19.03 -4.95 -2.94
C SER A 155 -19.93 -4.55 -4.11
N TYR A 156 -20.46 -5.51 -4.86
CA TYR A 156 -21.43 -5.28 -5.93
C TYR A 156 -22.67 -4.55 -5.39
N LEU A 157 -23.24 -5.05 -4.30
CA LEU A 157 -24.41 -4.45 -3.67
C LEU A 157 -24.13 -3.02 -3.22
N LEU A 158 -23.00 -2.77 -2.55
CA LEU A 158 -22.67 -1.43 -2.09
C LEU A 158 -22.40 -0.46 -3.23
N PHE A 159 -21.52 -0.80 -4.17
CA PHE A 159 -21.08 0.16 -5.17
C PHE A 159 -22.08 0.37 -6.31
N ILE A 160 -22.70 -0.71 -6.79
CA ILE A 160 -23.58 -0.64 -7.96
C ILE A 160 -25.02 -0.40 -7.53
N VAL A 161 -25.51 -1.11 -6.52
CA VAL A 161 -26.93 -1.01 -6.12
C VAL A 161 -27.17 0.17 -5.19
N VAL A 162 -26.38 0.31 -4.12
CA VAL A 162 -26.61 1.33 -3.08
C VAL A 162 -26.02 2.69 -3.47
N LEU A 163 -24.74 2.72 -3.87
CA LEU A 163 -24.03 3.97 -4.15
C LEU A 163 -24.18 4.45 -5.60
N GLN A 164 -24.60 3.58 -6.52
CA GLN A 164 -24.71 3.86 -7.96
C GLN A 164 -23.46 4.52 -8.57
N VAL A 165 -22.28 4.16 -8.05
CA VAL A 165 -21.01 4.69 -8.52
C VAL A 165 -20.60 3.92 -9.78
N PRO A 166 -20.28 4.60 -10.90
CA PRO A 166 -19.75 3.94 -12.08
C PRO A 166 -18.37 3.37 -11.75
N LEU A 167 -18.27 2.05 -11.72
CA LEU A 167 -17.01 1.36 -11.49
C LEU A 167 -16.29 1.12 -12.82
N PRO A 168 -14.94 1.12 -12.83
CA PRO A 168 -14.22 0.68 -14.01
C PRO A 168 -14.48 -0.82 -14.19
N PHE A 169 -15.16 -1.18 -15.28
CA PHE A 169 -15.43 -2.57 -15.65
C PHE A 169 -14.36 -3.15 -16.58
N GLY A 170 -13.34 -2.37 -16.97
CA GLY A 170 -12.27 -2.81 -17.85
C GLY A 170 -12.83 -3.40 -19.15
N LEU A 171 -12.36 -4.59 -19.53
CA LEU A 171 -12.84 -5.35 -20.70
C LEU A 171 -14.29 -5.85 -20.60
N PHE A 172 -14.94 -5.72 -19.45
CA PHE A 172 -16.36 -6.08 -19.28
C PHE A 172 -17.30 -4.89 -19.55
N ASP A 173 -16.76 -3.75 -19.98
CA ASP A 173 -17.58 -2.64 -20.47
C ASP A 173 -18.23 -3.03 -21.81
N ALA A 174 -19.56 -2.95 -21.88
CA ALA A 174 -20.31 -3.28 -23.10
C ALA A 174 -19.89 -2.42 -24.31
N THR A 175 -19.35 -1.22 -24.05
CA THR A 175 -18.88 -0.30 -25.09
C THR A 175 -17.62 -0.78 -25.81
N THR A 176 -16.77 -1.63 -25.22
CA THR A 176 -15.62 -2.20 -25.93
C THR A 176 -16.00 -3.34 -26.87
N TRP A 177 -17.12 -4.02 -26.60
CA TRP A 177 -17.63 -5.13 -27.41
C TRP A 177 -18.55 -4.67 -28.55
N SER A 178 -19.07 -3.45 -28.51
CA SER A 178 -19.93 -2.91 -29.58
C SER A 178 -19.16 -2.34 -30.77
N VAL A 179 -17.82 -2.23 -30.66
CA VAL A 179 -16.93 -1.68 -31.70
C VAL A 179 -16.16 -2.79 -32.44
N LEU A 180 -16.25 -4.04 -31.96
CA LEU A 180 -15.73 -5.26 -32.60
C LEU A 180 -16.83 -5.96 -33.38
#